data_AF-A0A2E7JUD5-F1
#
_entry.id   AF-A0A2E7JUD5-F1
#
_cell.length_a   1.000
_cell.length_b   1.000
_cell.length_c   1.000
_cell.angle_alpha   90.00
_cell.angle_beta   90.00
_cell.angle_gamma   90.00
#
_symmetry.space_group_name_H-M   'P 1'
#
loop_
_entity.id
_entity.type
_entity.pdbx_description
1 polymer ?
#
loop_
_entity_poly.entity_id
_entity_poly.type
_entity_poly.pdbx_seq_one_letter_code
_entity_poly.pdbx_strand_id
1 'polypeptide(L)'
;MSRPLLLLLIALAGCGGRGSSFKEVEFRAPSQPDPALAPFLEEVDHIGVICVTNIEPFRELDIEKVMARLSNAVARGLGNMRETTVVPQDEITWQLKNIHFDSTSVYEDTVRAALIGKLELDALVFVELKHLQARMMPMSPTPYGMSPSPGMDLTIDLKVSLINLNTSQVWQQGGKQRNYQPVQLQLLGGNNQSERQLLLALARPLQRFLYRIAPPPRPQTRHFEISGD
;
A
#
# COMPACT_ATOMS: atom_id res chain seq x y z
N MET A 1 59.67 39.67 -42.66
CA MET A 1 60.06 39.51 -41.23
C MET A 1 59.18 38.41 -40.66
N SER A 2 59.78 37.25 -40.45
CA SER A 2 59.11 35.98 -40.20
C SER A 2 59.53 35.44 -38.82
N ARG A 3 58.60 34.82 -38.11
CA ARG A 3 58.78 34.20 -36.79
C ARG A 3 59.88 33.12 -36.79
N PRO A 4 60.45 32.82 -35.61
CA PRO A 4 60.31 31.44 -35.15
C PRO A 4 59.93 31.27 -33.67
N LEU A 5 59.47 30.04 -33.46
CA LEU A 5 58.96 29.27 -32.33
C LEU A 5 60.01 29.00 -31.22
N LEU A 6 59.64 29.04 -29.94
CA LEU A 6 60.12 28.17 -28.84
C LEU A 6 59.29 28.48 -27.55
N LEU A 7 58.27 27.69 -27.20
CA LEU A 7 58.32 26.61 -26.19
C LEU A 7 58.96 27.02 -24.85
N LEU A 8 58.12 27.35 -23.86
CA LEU A 8 58.46 27.14 -22.45
C LEU A 8 57.22 26.56 -21.72
N LEU A 9 57.26 25.24 -21.54
CA LEU A 9 56.37 24.45 -20.70
C LEU A 9 56.53 24.89 -19.24
N ILE A 10 55.46 25.41 -18.64
CA ILE A 10 55.37 25.58 -17.19
C ILE A 10 54.88 24.23 -16.62
N ALA A 11 55.84 23.44 -16.14
CA ALA A 11 55.59 22.35 -15.22
C ALA A 11 55.27 22.94 -13.84
N LEU A 12 54.00 22.91 -13.44
CA LEU A 12 53.58 23.08 -12.04
C LEU A 12 53.11 21.72 -11.53
N ALA A 13 54.09 20.94 -11.08
CA ALA A 13 53.84 19.85 -10.15
C ALA A 13 53.65 20.44 -8.75
N GLY A 14 52.52 20.14 -8.12
CA GLY A 14 52.42 19.97 -6.68
C GLY A 14 52.01 21.19 -5.85
N CYS A 15 50.73 21.29 -5.55
CA CYS A 15 50.29 21.53 -4.17
C CYS A 15 49.20 20.51 -3.86
N GLY A 16 49.58 19.49 -3.08
CA GLY A 16 48.66 18.51 -2.53
C GLY A 16 47.69 19.20 -1.56
N GLY A 17 46.42 19.27 -1.97
CA GLY A 17 45.31 19.48 -1.05
C GLY A 17 44.90 18.13 -0.48
N ARG A 18 44.90 18.04 0.86
CA ARG A 18 44.47 16.90 1.67
C ARG A 18 43.31 16.14 1.02
N GLY A 19 43.46 14.83 0.84
CA GLY A 19 42.38 13.96 0.38
C GLY A 19 41.19 14.10 1.32
N SER A 20 40.12 14.74 0.84
CA SER A 20 38.85 14.74 1.52
C SER A 20 38.35 13.30 1.55
N SER A 21 38.39 12.67 2.72
CA SER A 21 37.75 11.38 2.90
C SER A 21 36.24 11.64 2.94
N PHE A 22 35.55 11.31 1.85
CA PHE A 22 34.10 11.29 1.81
C PHE A 22 33.62 9.99 2.44
N LYS A 23 32.74 10.08 3.44
CA LYS A 23 32.04 8.89 3.94
C LYS A 23 30.68 8.82 3.27
N GLU A 24 30.45 7.72 2.57
CA GLU A 24 29.15 7.36 2.04
C GLU A 24 28.24 6.98 3.22
N VAL A 25 27.13 7.70 3.39
CA VAL A 25 26.11 7.35 4.38
C VAL A 25 24.78 7.17 3.67
N GLU A 26 24.21 5.96 3.82
CA GLU A 26 22.88 5.64 3.32
C GLU A 26 21.81 6.16 4.29
N PHE A 27 20.88 6.97 3.79
CA PHE A 27 19.72 7.45 4.52
C PHE A 27 18.45 6.92 3.89
N ARG A 28 17.38 6.82 4.67
CA ARG A 28 16.04 6.56 4.16
C ARG A 28 15.22 7.83 4.26
N ALA A 29 15.10 8.55 3.15
CA ALA A 29 14.30 9.77 3.10
C ALA A 29 12.80 9.42 2.99
N PRO A 30 11.91 10.17 3.69
CA PRO A 30 10.48 10.01 3.49
C PRO A 30 10.13 10.27 2.03
N SER A 31 9.26 9.43 1.50
CA SER A 31 8.69 9.61 0.17
C SER A 31 7.40 10.39 0.29
N GLN A 32 7.20 11.36 -0.60
CA GLN A 32 5.94 12.11 -0.64
C GLN A 32 4.84 11.30 -1.33
N PRO A 33 3.57 11.48 -0.93
CA PRO A 33 2.43 10.90 -1.63
C PRO A 33 2.39 11.32 -3.11
N ASP A 34 1.67 10.55 -3.91
CA ASP A 34 1.34 10.88 -5.29
C ASP A 34 0.68 12.28 -5.36
N PRO A 35 1.17 13.21 -6.21
CA PRO A 35 0.57 14.53 -6.38
C PRO A 35 -0.93 14.50 -6.69
N ALA A 36 -1.43 13.45 -7.34
CA ALA A 36 -2.86 13.30 -7.60
C ALA A 36 -3.70 13.03 -6.33
N LEU A 37 -3.07 12.51 -5.28
CA LEU A 37 -3.70 12.24 -3.97
C LEU A 37 -3.45 13.35 -2.96
N ALA A 38 -2.46 14.22 -3.20
CA ALA A 38 -2.09 15.29 -2.28
C ALA A 38 -3.29 16.18 -1.85
N PRO A 39 -4.21 16.61 -2.73
CA PRO A 39 -5.36 17.44 -2.32
C PRO A 39 -6.29 16.76 -1.31
N PHE A 40 -6.37 15.43 -1.36
CA PHE A 40 -7.21 14.63 -0.46
C PHE A 40 -6.56 14.41 0.91
N LEU A 41 -5.26 14.72 1.02
CA LEU A 41 -4.42 14.55 2.22
C LEU A 41 -4.03 15.89 2.84
N GLU A 42 -4.54 17.01 2.33
CA GLU A 42 -4.36 18.32 2.95
C GLU A 42 -5.05 18.33 4.32
N GLU A 43 -4.33 18.80 5.35
CA GLU A 43 -4.82 18.94 6.73
C GLU A 43 -5.32 17.61 7.33
N VAL A 44 -4.62 16.50 7.03
CA VAL A 44 -4.93 15.17 7.56
C VAL A 44 -3.91 14.75 8.61
N ASP A 45 -4.30 14.90 9.88
CA ASP A 45 -3.52 14.45 11.04
C ASP A 45 -3.98 13.06 11.50
N HIS A 46 -5.27 12.73 11.35
CA HIS A 46 -5.84 11.43 11.71
C HIS A 46 -6.53 10.77 10.52
N ILE A 47 -6.10 9.55 10.19
CA ILE A 47 -6.66 8.76 9.10
C ILE A 47 -7.24 7.44 9.61
N GLY A 48 -8.53 7.22 9.36
CA GLY A 48 -9.20 5.97 9.68
C GLY A 48 -9.07 4.92 8.58
N VAL A 49 -9.18 3.65 8.93
CA VAL A 49 -9.30 2.55 7.96
C VAL A 49 -10.57 1.76 8.22
N ILE A 50 -11.41 1.61 7.20
CA ILE A 50 -12.61 0.78 7.25
C ILE A 50 -12.64 -0.14 6.02
N CYS A 51 -12.73 -1.44 6.28
CA CYS A 51 -12.88 -2.48 5.27
C CYS A 51 -14.24 -3.16 5.43
N VAL A 52 -15.06 -3.14 4.37
CA VAL A 52 -16.40 -3.74 4.35
C VAL A 52 -16.60 -4.68 3.16
N THR A 53 -17.60 -5.54 3.28
CA THR A 53 -18.02 -6.50 2.26
C THR A 53 -19.51 -6.73 2.40
N ASN A 54 -20.22 -6.84 1.29
CA ASN A 54 -21.64 -7.26 1.27
C ASN A 54 -21.78 -8.74 0.88
N ILE A 55 -20.66 -9.46 0.79
CA ILE A 55 -20.65 -10.86 0.40
C ILE A 55 -20.95 -11.70 1.63
N GLU A 56 -21.99 -12.53 1.54
CA GLU A 56 -22.36 -13.45 2.61
C GLU A 56 -21.23 -14.44 2.90
N PRO A 57 -20.96 -14.76 4.17
CA PRO A 57 -20.01 -15.81 4.52
C PRO A 57 -20.45 -17.15 3.91
N PHE A 58 -19.53 -17.85 3.25
CA PHE A 58 -19.77 -19.21 2.76
C PHE A 58 -18.78 -20.19 3.41
N ARG A 59 -19.21 -21.44 3.63
CA ARG A 59 -18.56 -22.41 4.54
C ARG A 59 -17.05 -22.64 4.31
N GLU A 60 -16.55 -22.42 3.10
CA GLU A 60 -15.15 -22.67 2.70
C GLU A 60 -14.24 -21.44 2.84
N LEU A 61 -14.79 -20.26 3.16
CA LEU A 61 -14.03 -19.01 3.27
C LEU A 61 -14.63 -18.08 4.34
N ASP A 62 -13.84 -17.83 5.37
CA ASP A 62 -14.14 -16.82 6.39
C ASP A 62 -13.79 -15.42 5.85
N ILE A 63 -14.77 -14.79 5.19
CA ILE A 63 -14.60 -13.47 4.57
C ILE A 63 -14.37 -12.41 5.65
N GLU A 64 -15.02 -12.50 6.80
CA GLU A 64 -14.85 -11.53 7.89
C GLU A 64 -13.40 -11.49 8.37
N LYS A 65 -12.80 -12.67 8.58
CA LYS A 65 -11.38 -12.80 8.93
C LYS A 65 -10.47 -12.26 7.82
N VAL A 66 -10.81 -12.46 6.56
CA VAL A 66 -10.05 -11.89 5.42
C VAL A 66 -10.12 -10.36 5.46
N MET A 67 -11.31 -9.77 5.63
CA MET A 67 -11.48 -8.32 5.70
C MET A 67 -10.78 -7.71 6.92
N ALA A 68 -10.80 -8.37 8.08
CA ALA A 68 -10.06 -7.93 9.26
C ALA A 68 -8.54 -7.94 9.02
N ARG A 69 -8.01 -8.99 8.38
CA ARG A 69 -6.59 -9.05 7.99
C ARG A 69 -6.23 -7.98 6.95
N LEU A 70 -7.14 -7.71 6.03
CA LEU A 70 -7.01 -6.66 5.03
C LEU A 70 -6.90 -5.29 5.69
N SER A 71 -7.82 -4.98 6.59
CA SER A 71 -7.86 -3.73 7.35
C SER A 71 -6.57 -3.50 8.12
N ASN A 72 -6.10 -4.52 8.85
CA ASN A 72 -4.83 -4.47 9.58
C ASN A 72 -3.62 -4.28 8.64
N ALA A 73 -3.64 -4.87 7.45
CA ALA A 73 -2.57 -4.69 6.47
C ALA A 73 -2.56 -3.27 5.88
N VAL A 74 -3.75 -2.70 5.61
CA VAL A 74 -3.89 -1.31 5.14
C VAL A 74 -3.43 -0.34 6.22
N ALA A 75 -3.90 -0.49 7.46
CA ALA A 75 -3.47 0.36 8.58
C ALA A 75 -1.95 0.35 8.77
N ARG A 76 -1.32 -0.84 8.75
CA ARG A 76 0.15 -0.96 8.78
C ARG A 76 0.83 -0.29 7.59
N GLY A 77 0.25 -0.39 6.40
CA GLY A 77 0.78 0.25 5.19
C GLY A 77 0.74 1.77 5.25
N LEU A 78 -0.33 2.33 5.82
CA LEU A 78 -0.49 3.77 6.06
C LEU A 78 0.46 4.29 7.14
N GLY A 79 0.95 3.42 8.04
CA GLY A 79 1.97 3.80 9.04
C GLY A 79 3.30 4.30 8.47
N ASN A 80 3.49 4.28 7.14
CA ASN A 80 4.62 4.96 6.49
C ASN A 80 4.41 6.48 6.34
N MET A 81 3.18 6.98 6.50
CA MET A 81 2.90 8.42 6.53
C MET A 81 3.52 9.00 7.79
N ARG A 82 4.37 10.02 7.62
CA ARG A 82 4.92 10.75 8.76
C ARG A 82 3.89 11.76 9.22
N GLU A 83 3.80 11.97 10.53
CA GLU A 83 2.94 12.98 11.17
C GLU A 83 1.43 12.69 11.11
N THR A 84 1.01 11.58 10.49
CA THR A 84 -0.39 11.12 10.51
C THR A 84 -0.59 9.94 11.45
N THR A 85 -1.57 10.03 12.35
CA THR A 85 -2.02 8.93 13.20
C THR A 85 -3.00 8.06 12.42
N VAL A 86 -2.73 6.76 12.35
CA VAL A 86 -3.61 5.79 11.70
C VAL A 86 -4.51 5.13 12.74
N VAL A 87 -5.83 5.32 12.61
CA VAL A 87 -6.83 4.70 13.47
C VAL A 87 -7.35 3.41 12.82
N PRO A 88 -7.08 2.23 13.41
CA PRO A 88 -7.46 0.95 12.84
C PRO A 88 -8.97 0.67 13.02
N GLN A 89 -9.50 -0.23 12.18
CA GLN A 89 -10.95 -0.51 12.15
C GLN A 89 -11.51 -1.05 13.46
N ASP A 90 -10.73 -1.82 14.23
CA ASP A 90 -11.15 -2.36 15.52
C ASP A 90 -11.40 -1.24 16.54
N GLU A 91 -10.54 -0.22 16.56
CA GLU A 91 -10.74 0.98 17.36
C GLU A 91 -11.98 1.76 16.92
N ILE A 92 -12.15 1.97 15.61
CA ILE A 92 -13.35 2.63 15.05
C ILE A 92 -14.62 1.88 15.46
N THR A 93 -14.62 0.56 15.29
CA THR A 93 -15.76 -0.31 15.63
C THR A 93 -16.04 -0.29 17.13
N TRP A 94 -15.01 -0.23 17.97
CA TRP A 94 -15.16 -0.17 19.42
C TRP A 94 -15.67 1.20 19.90
N GLN A 95 -15.29 2.30 19.28
CA GLN A 95 -15.80 3.64 19.64
C GLN A 95 -17.21 3.89 19.06
N LEU A 96 -17.51 3.27 17.92
CA LEU A 96 -18.76 3.43 17.17
C LEU A 96 -19.62 2.16 17.15
N LYS A 97 -19.70 1.44 18.28
CA LYS A 97 -20.41 0.13 18.41
C LYS A 97 -21.85 0.09 17.87
N ASN A 98 -22.52 1.23 17.82
CA ASN A 98 -23.91 1.33 17.37
C ASN A 98 -24.05 1.68 15.88
N ILE A 99 -22.94 1.86 15.16
CA ILE A 99 -22.92 2.21 13.74
C ILE A 99 -22.53 0.97 12.95
N HIS A 100 -23.37 0.58 12.00
CA HIS A 100 -23.02 -0.45 11.03
C HIS A 100 -22.35 0.20 9.81
N PHE A 101 -21.21 -0.35 9.41
CA PHE A 101 -20.49 0.13 8.23
C PHE A 101 -20.84 -0.73 7.02
N ASP A 102 -21.51 -0.13 6.04
CA ASP A 102 -21.80 -0.72 4.74
C ASP A 102 -21.25 0.18 3.61
N SER A 103 -21.47 -0.22 2.36
CA SER A 103 -20.99 0.50 1.17
C SER A 103 -21.42 1.97 1.07
N THR A 104 -22.49 2.36 1.76
CA THR A 104 -23.12 3.68 1.68
C THR A 104 -23.01 4.48 2.97
N SER A 105 -22.92 3.81 4.12
CA SER A 105 -23.06 4.45 5.42
C SER A 105 -21.96 5.48 5.70
N VAL A 106 -20.78 5.30 5.12
CA VAL A 106 -19.67 6.27 5.21
C VAL A 106 -19.98 7.64 4.61
N TYR A 107 -20.95 7.72 3.68
CA TYR A 107 -21.37 8.97 3.06
C TYR A 107 -22.50 9.66 3.83
N GLU A 108 -23.13 9.00 4.80
CA GLU A 108 -24.17 9.58 5.63
C GLU A 108 -23.59 10.64 6.58
N ASP A 109 -24.26 11.79 6.68
CA ASP A 109 -23.81 12.90 7.51
C ASP A 109 -23.71 12.52 8.99
N THR A 110 -24.60 11.63 9.46
CA THR A 110 -24.62 11.11 10.84
C THR A 110 -23.36 10.29 11.15
N VAL A 111 -22.97 9.39 10.25
CA VAL A 111 -21.78 8.56 10.37
C VAL A 111 -20.53 9.42 10.27
N ARG A 112 -20.50 10.36 9.32
CA ARG A 112 -19.39 11.29 9.17
C ARG A 112 -19.19 12.16 10.41
N ALA A 113 -20.27 12.73 10.95
CA ALA A 113 -20.21 13.52 12.17
C ALA A 113 -19.73 12.69 13.36
N ALA A 114 -20.05 11.39 13.41
CA ALA A 114 -19.54 10.49 14.45
C ALA A 114 -18.04 10.18 14.27
N LEU A 115 -17.58 9.96 13.03
CA LEU A 115 -16.15 9.74 12.72
C LEU A 115 -15.30 10.96 13.06
N ILE A 116 -15.76 12.17 12.73
CA ILE A 116 -15.06 13.41 13.08
C ILE A 116 -15.17 13.69 14.58
N GLY A 117 -16.39 13.66 15.14
CA GLY A 117 -16.64 14.15 16.50
C GLY A 117 -16.18 13.21 17.62
N LYS A 118 -16.06 11.90 17.39
CA LYS A 118 -15.64 10.93 18.41
C LYS A 118 -14.22 10.41 18.25
N LEU A 119 -13.75 10.34 17.01
CA LEU A 119 -12.45 9.76 16.67
C LEU A 119 -11.49 10.80 16.08
N GLU A 120 -11.93 12.06 15.96
CA GLU A 120 -11.13 13.17 15.42
C GLU A 120 -10.52 12.86 14.04
N LEU A 121 -11.23 12.04 13.24
CA LEU A 121 -10.73 11.65 11.92
C LEU A 121 -10.87 12.80 10.91
N ASP A 122 -9.78 13.12 10.23
CA ASP A 122 -9.72 14.08 9.13
C ASP A 122 -9.96 13.41 7.78
N ALA A 123 -9.50 12.16 7.65
CA ALA A 123 -9.67 11.37 6.45
C ALA A 123 -9.97 9.90 6.76
N LEU A 124 -10.49 9.21 5.74
CA LEU A 124 -10.85 7.82 5.83
C LEU A 124 -10.46 7.07 4.57
N VAL A 125 -9.73 5.97 4.75
CA VAL A 125 -9.52 4.95 3.73
C VAL A 125 -10.62 3.92 3.85
N PHE A 126 -11.50 3.90 2.86
CA PHE A 126 -12.64 2.99 2.77
C PHE A 126 -12.40 1.94 1.69
N VAL A 127 -12.31 0.67 2.09
CA VAL A 127 -12.07 -0.48 1.20
C VAL A 127 -13.32 -1.34 1.16
N GLU A 128 -13.87 -1.54 -0.03
CA GLU A 128 -15.09 -2.28 -0.26
C GLU A 128 -14.81 -3.47 -1.18
N LEU A 129 -15.06 -4.68 -0.68
CA LEU A 129 -15.08 -5.89 -1.49
C LEU A 129 -16.51 -6.13 -2.02
N LYS A 130 -16.74 -5.81 -3.30
CA LYS A 130 -18.06 -5.86 -3.93
C LYS A 130 -18.44 -7.24 -4.43
N HIS A 131 -17.47 -7.94 -5.00
CA HIS A 131 -17.72 -9.23 -5.63
C HIS A 131 -16.52 -10.16 -5.47
N LEU A 132 -16.80 -11.42 -5.18
CA LEU A 132 -15.83 -12.49 -5.16
C LEU A 132 -16.41 -13.69 -5.90
N GLN A 133 -15.69 -14.18 -6.89
CA GLN A 133 -15.99 -15.43 -7.56
C GLN A 133 -14.73 -16.29 -7.59
N ALA A 134 -14.79 -17.43 -6.91
CA ALA A 134 -13.76 -18.44 -6.93
C ALA A 134 -14.22 -19.62 -7.78
N ARG A 135 -13.43 -19.99 -8.80
CA ARG A 135 -13.68 -21.18 -9.62
C ARG A 135 -12.46 -22.07 -9.60
N MET A 136 -12.67 -23.34 -9.24
CA MET A 136 -11.66 -24.37 -9.43
C MET A 136 -11.65 -24.75 -10.91
N MET A 137 -10.51 -24.60 -11.57
CA MET A 137 -10.38 -24.99 -12.97
C MET A 137 -10.09 -26.49 -13.06
N PRO A 138 -10.89 -27.26 -13.82
CA PRO A 138 -10.63 -28.68 -14.04
C PRO A 138 -9.32 -28.88 -14.81
N MET A 139 -8.66 -30.00 -14.57
CA MET A 139 -7.32 -30.28 -15.08
C MET A 139 -7.35 -30.94 -16.45
N SER A 140 -6.44 -30.54 -17.34
CA SER A 140 -6.06 -31.33 -18.51
C SER A 140 -4.96 -32.31 -18.08
N PRO A 141 -5.10 -33.63 -18.33
CA PRO A 141 -4.06 -34.60 -17.99
C PRO A 141 -2.77 -34.29 -18.75
N THR A 142 -1.62 -34.35 -18.06
CA THR A 142 -0.33 -34.24 -18.73
C THR A 142 0.02 -35.58 -19.41
N PRO A 143 0.77 -35.57 -20.53
CA PRO A 143 1.17 -36.80 -21.23
C PRO A 143 1.99 -37.79 -20.38
N TYR A 144 2.52 -37.33 -19.25
CA TYR A 144 3.39 -38.10 -18.35
C TYR A 144 2.68 -38.59 -17.08
N GLY A 145 1.34 -38.50 -17.01
CA GLY A 145 0.57 -39.02 -15.87
C GLY A 145 0.76 -38.26 -14.55
N MET A 146 1.49 -37.13 -14.55
CA MET A 146 1.52 -36.23 -13.41
C MET A 146 0.22 -35.45 -13.37
N SER A 147 -0.53 -35.55 -12.27
CA SER A 147 -1.64 -34.64 -11.98
C SER A 147 -1.03 -33.30 -11.57
N PRO A 148 -1.12 -32.23 -12.36
CA PRO A 148 -0.73 -30.91 -11.88
C PRO A 148 -1.60 -30.53 -10.67
N SER A 149 -1.15 -29.58 -9.85
CA SER A 149 -2.02 -29.03 -8.81
C SER A 149 -3.19 -28.29 -9.48
N PRO A 150 -4.43 -28.41 -8.98
CA PRO A 150 -5.57 -27.65 -9.48
C PRO A 150 -5.26 -26.15 -9.54
N GLY A 151 -5.77 -25.44 -10.55
CA GLY A 151 -5.70 -23.98 -10.61
C GLY A 151 -6.95 -23.36 -10.00
N MET A 152 -6.80 -22.24 -9.28
CA MET A 152 -7.94 -21.43 -8.83
C MET A 152 -8.01 -20.15 -9.66
N ASP A 153 -9.16 -19.93 -10.30
CA ASP A 153 -9.49 -18.69 -10.99
C ASP A 153 -10.33 -17.82 -10.05
N LEU A 154 -9.71 -16.74 -9.55
CA LEU A 154 -10.32 -15.79 -8.64
C LEU A 154 -10.66 -14.52 -9.41
N THR A 155 -11.94 -14.17 -9.45
CA THR A 155 -12.41 -12.88 -9.95
C THR A 155 -12.88 -12.04 -8.77
N ILE A 156 -12.27 -10.88 -8.59
CA ILE A 156 -12.47 -9.99 -7.45
C ILE A 156 -12.86 -8.62 -7.97
N ASP A 157 -13.85 -7.99 -7.36
CA ASP A 157 -14.14 -6.57 -7.55
C ASP A 157 -13.88 -5.84 -6.23
N LEU A 158 -12.77 -5.11 -6.19
CA LEU A 158 -12.32 -4.34 -5.03
C LEU A 158 -12.38 -2.86 -5.38
N LYS A 159 -13.00 -2.08 -4.51
CA LYS A 159 -13.03 -0.62 -4.59
C LYS A 159 -12.31 -0.05 -3.37
N VAL A 160 -11.38 0.86 -3.61
CA VAL A 160 -10.67 1.62 -2.59
C VAL A 160 -11.05 3.07 -2.76
N SER A 161 -11.42 3.73 -1.68
CA SER A 161 -11.77 5.15 -1.67
C SER A 161 -10.96 5.85 -0.57
N LEU A 162 -10.45 7.04 -0.88
CA LEU A 162 -9.88 7.96 0.09
C LEU A 162 -10.86 9.13 0.20
N ILE A 163 -11.38 9.34 1.41
CA ILE A 163 -12.40 10.34 1.69
C ILE A 163 -11.80 11.34 2.67
N ASN A 164 -11.71 12.59 2.28
CA ASN A 164 -11.43 13.68 3.22
C ASN A 164 -12.75 14.05 3.91
N LEU A 165 -12.82 13.86 5.22
CA LEU A 165 -14.03 14.03 6.01
C LEU A 165 -14.33 15.53 6.23
N ASN A 166 -13.31 16.38 6.22
CA ASN A 166 -13.41 17.83 6.38
C ASN A 166 -13.92 18.51 5.09
N THR A 167 -13.37 18.16 3.93
CA THR A 167 -13.71 18.78 2.64
C THR A 167 -14.75 18.00 1.83
N SER A 168 -15.14 16.80 2.28
CA SER A 168 -16.01 15.87 1.53
C SER A 168 -15.45 15.42 0.18
N GLN A 169 -14.18 15.67 -0.10
CA GLN A 169 -13.55 15.23 -1.34
C GLN A 169 -13.35 13.72 -1.31
N VAL A 170 -13.66 13.06 -2.43
CA VAL A 170 -13.59 11.61 -2.55
C VAL A 170 -12.75 11.24 -3.76
N TRP A 171 -11.66 10.52 -3.50
CA TRP A 171 -10.89 9.85 -4.52
C TRP A 171 -11.24 8.36 -4.51
N GLN A 172 -11.34 7.74 -5.68
CA GLN A 172 -11.69 6.32 -5.80
C GLN A 172 -10.81 5.62 -6.84
N GLN A 173 -10.40 4.41 -6.52
CA GLN A 173 -9.74 3.49 -7.43
C GLN A 173 -10.28 2.09 -7.19
N GLY A 174 -10.76 1.45 -8.25
CA GLY A 174 -11.32 0.11 -8.15
C GLY A 174 -11.62 -0.49 -9.51
N GLY A 175 -12.02 -1.75 -9.50
CA GLY A 175 -12.48 -2.45 -10.69
C GLY A 175 -12.29 -3.95 -10.60
N LYS A 176 -12.95 -4.65 -11.54
CA LYS A 176 -12.93 -6.10 -11.65
C LYS A 176 -11.54 -6.58 -12.07
N GLN A 177 -10.88 -7.34 -11.20
CA GLN A 177 -9.62 -8.01 -11.46
C GLN A 177 -9.84 -9.52 -11.48
N ARG A 178 -9.41 -10.16 -12.56
CA ARG A 178 -9.32 -11.61 -12.66
C ARG A 178 -7.87 -12.03 -12.42
N ASN A 179 -7.66 -12.87 -11.43
CA ASN A 179 -6.35 -13.37 -11.04
C ASN A 179 -6.35 -14.90 -11.12
N TYR A 180 -5.54 -15.43 -12.02
CA TYR A 180 -5.29 -16.87 -12.13
C TYR A 180 -4.03 -17.20 -11.33
N GLN A 181 -4.17 -18.06 -10.32
CA GLN A 181 -3.03 -18.55 -9.56
C GLN A 181 -3.03 -20.08 -9.51
N PRO A 182 -1.89 -20.74 -9.84
CA PRO A 182 -1.76 -22.16 -9.60
C PRO A 182 -1.84 -22.39 -8.09
N VAL A 183 -2.70 -23.32 -7.64
CA VAL A 183 -2.76 -23.66 -6.21
C VAL A 183 -1.45 -24.36 -5.87
N GLN A 184 -0.54 -23.64 -5.20
CA GLN A 184 0.61 -24.29 -4.58
C GLN A 184 0.08 -25.10 -3.39
N LEU A 185 -0.31 -26.35 -3.67
CA LEU A 185 -0.60 -27.38 -2.67
C LEU A 185 0.70 -27.78 -1.95
N GLN A 186 1.31 -26.85 -1.21
CA GLN A 186 2.32 -27.21 -0.22
C GLN A 186 1.60 -27.67 1.05
N LEU A 187 1.28 -28.97 1.06
CA LEU A 187 1.28 -29.91 2.21
C LEU A 187 1.02 -29.33 3.62
N LEU A 188 -0.02 -28.53 3.81
CA LEU A 188 -0.60 -28.22 5.13
C LEU A 188 -2.11 -28.07 4.93
N GLY A 189 -2.88 -29.07 5.36
CA GLY A 189 -4.33 -29.12 5.21
C GLY A 189 -5.06 -28.01 5.97
N GLY A 190 -6.12 -27.47 5.36
CA GLY A 190 -7.10 -26.61 6.02
C GLY A 190 -7.49 -25.34 5.23
N ASN A 191 -8.66 -24.77 5.60
CA ASN A 191 -9.28 -23.51 5.13
C ASN A 191 -8.32 -22.31 4.90
N ASN A 192 -7.11 -22.35 5.46
CA ASN A 192 -6.13 -21.28 5.34
C ASN A 192 -5.60 -21.06 3.91
N GLN A 193 -5.72 -22.03 2.99
CA GLN A 193 -5.19 -21.89 1.63
C GLN A 193 -6.04 -20.94 0.76
N SER A 194 -7.36 -21.06 0.79
CA SER A 194 -8.29 -20.17 0.08
C SER A 194 -8.20 -18.74 0.61
N GLU A 195 -8.15 -18.58 1.94
CA GLU A 195 -7.91 -17.28 2.60
C GLU A 195 -6.60 -16.63 2.14
N ARG A 196 -5.49 -17.40 2.10
CA ARG A 196 -4.18 -16.88 1.69
C ARG A 196 -4.18 -16.46 0.21
N GLN A 197 -4.80 -17.24 -0.66
CA GLN A 197 -4.91 -16.89 -2.08
C GLN A 197 -5.74 -15.64 -2.30
N LEU A 198 -6.86 -15.50 -1.57
CA LEU A 198 -7.66 -14.30 -1.61
C LEU A 198 -6.87 -13.08 -1.13
N LEU A 199 -6.17 -13.19 0.01
CA LEU A 199 -5.30 -12.11 0.50
C LEU A 199 -4.21 -11.74 -0.52
N LEU A 200 -3.60 -12.72 -1.20
CA LEU A 200 -2.61 -12.47 -2.25
C LEU A 200 -3.22 -11.74 -3.46
N ALA A 201 -4.45 -12.10 -3.84
CA ALA A 201 -5.14 -11.44 -4.94
C ALA A 201 -5.56 -10.01 -4.59
N LEU A 202 -5.94 -9.76 -3.33
CA LEU A 202 -6.23 -8.42 -2.80
C LEU A 202 -4.98 -7.58 -2.54
N ALA A 203 -3.83 -8.21 -2.29
CA ALA A 203 -2.60 -7.52 -1.93
C ALA A 203 -2.11 -6.58 -3.04
N ARG A 204 -2.16 -6.99 -4.31
CA ARG A 204 -1.66 -6.18 -5.43
C ARG A 204 -2.39 -4.84 -5.60
N PRO A 205 -3.73 -4.79 -5.71
CA PRO A 205 -4.43 -3.51 -5.85
C PRO A 205 -4.22 -2.60 -4.63
N LEU A 206 -4.21 -3.16 -3.42
CA LEU A 206 -3.96 -2.39 -2.21
C LEU A 206 -2.52 -1.89 -2.09
N GLN A 207 -1.53 -2.69 -2.46
CA GLN A 207 -0.13 -2.25 -2.48
C GLN A 207 0.07 -1.10 -3.46
N ARG A 208 -0.59 -1.12 -4.63
CA ARG A 208 -0.55 0.00 -5.58
C ARG A 208 -1.16 1.26 -4.98
N PHE A 209 -2.29 1.14 -4.27
CA PHE A 209 -2.89 2.27 -3.56
C PHE A 209 -1.96 2.78 -2.45
N LEU A 210 -1.49 1.90 -1.56
CA LEU A 210 -0.60 2.21 -0.45
C LEU A 210 0.70 2.86 -0.90
N TYR A 211 1.28 2.41 -2.02
CA TYR A 211 2.48 3.02 -2.58
C TYR A 211 2.25 4.46 -3.06
N ARG A 212 1.01 4.82 -3.42
CA ARG A 212 0.66 6.19 -3.84
C ARG A 212 0.38 7.09 -2.65
N ILE A 213 -0.28 6.59 -1.60
CA ILE A 213 -0.64 7.40 -0.41
C ILE A 213 0.50 7.46 0.62
N ALA A 214 1.16 6.33 0.88
CA ALA A 214 2.16 6.15 1.92
C ALA A 214 3.40 5.40 1.37
N PRO A 215 4.10 5.98 0.37
CA PRO A 215 5.21 5.31 -0.28
C PRO A 215 6.32 4.97 0.72
N PRO A 216 6.97 3.80 0.56
CA PRO A 216 8.08 3.42 1.43
C PRO A 216 9.23 4.43 1.31
N PRO A 217 10.01 4.64 2.39
CA PRO A 217 11.16 5.51 2.35
C PRO A 217 12.16 5.09 1.27
N ARG A 218 12.68 6.05 0.51
CA ARG A 218 13.68 5.78 -0.53
C ARG A 218 15.10 5.83 0.05
N PRO A 219 15.98 4.87 -0.30
CA PRO A 219 17.38 5.00 0.01
C PRO A 219 17.95 6.22 -0.73
N GLN A 220 18.64 7.09 -0.01
CA GLN A 220 19.40 8.20 -0.53
C GLN A 220 20.82 8.08 -0.01
N THR A 221 21.77 8.10 -0.92
CA THR A 221 23.18 8.20 -0.58
C THR A 221 23.55 9.67 -0.49
N ARG A 222 24.13 10.10 0.64
CA ARG A 222 24.75 11.42 0.76
C ARG A 222 26.24 11.26 1.07
N HIS A 223 27.06 12.04 0.38
CA HIS A 223 28.49 12.12 0.64
C HIS A 223 28.72 13.26 1.62
N PHE A 224 29.27 12.96 2.79
CA PHE A 224 29.69 13.98 3.75
C PHE A 224 31.20 14.14 3.66
N GLU A 225 31.66 15.38 3.45
CA GLU A 225 33.07 15.73 3.61
C GLU A 225 33.42 15.72 5.10
N ILE A 226 34.36 14.85 5.47
CA ILE A 226 34.98 14.87 6.78
C ILE A 226 36.32 15.59 6.60
N SER A 227 36.26 16.91 6.45
CA SER A 227 37.44 17.78 6.34
C SER A 227 37.31 18.88 7.38
N GLY A 228 37.75 18.59 8.61
CA GLY A 228 37.69 19.53 9.72
C GLY A 228 38.46 19.01 10.92
N ASP A 229 39.79 19.11 10.84
CA ASP A 229 40.73 19.20 11.97
C ASP A 229 41.79 20.25 11.62
#